data_AF-A0A0M0JRN3-F1
#
_entry.id   AF-A0A0M0JRN3-F1
#
_cell.length_a   1.000
_cell.length_b   1.000
_cell.length_c   1.000
_cell.angle_alpha   90.00
_cell.angle_beta   90.00
_cell.angle_gamma   90.00
#
_symmetry.space_group_name_H-M   'P 1'
#
loop_
_entity.id
_entity.type
_entity.pdbx_description
1 polymer ?
#
loop_
_entity_poly.entity_id
_entity_poly.type
_entity_poly.pdbx_seq_one_letter_code
_entity_poly.pdbx_strand_id
1 'polypeptide(L)' 'MLRVSLLALSSASAYGFAPGNAAAMRSRAVRTAVSPTMSAFYDLSAPKIDGTPSSFSAYKGKPVLILNVASL' A
#
# COMPACT_ATOMS: atom_id res chain seq x y z
N MET A 1 15.19 -15.65 33.12
CA MET A 1 16.38 -15.42 32.27
C MET A 1 15.95 -14.80 30.94
N LEU A 2 16.77 -13.90 30.43
CA LEU A 2 16.54 -12.86 29.42
C LEU A 2 16.61 -13.39 27.97
N ARG A 3 15.86 -12.77 27.05
CA ARG A 3 15.75 -13.05 25.59
C ARG A 3 17.03 -12.72 24.82
N VAL A 4 17.44 -13.52 23.82
CA VAL A 4 18.24 -13.04 22.67
C VAL A 4 17.99 -13.91 21.41
N SER A 5 17.46 -13.29 20.37
CA SER A 5 17.45 -13.78 18.98
C SER A 5 18.86 -13.60 18.39
N LEU A 6 19.42 -14.61 17.70
CA LEU A 6 20.65 -14.43 16.92
C LEU A 6 20.50 -14.93 15.48
N LEU A 7 20.13 -13.96 14.65
CA LEU A 7 20.54 -13.70 13.27
C LEU A 7 21.54 -14.72 12.66
N ALA A 8 21.07 -15.55 11.74
CA ALA A 8 21.92 -16.45 10.96
C ALA A 8 22.54 -15.73 9.75
N LEU A 9 23.86 -15.58 9.83
CA LEU A 9 24.86 -15.77 8.78
C LEU A 9 24.79 -14.88 7.52
N SER A 10 25.43 -13.72 7.62
CA SER A 10 26.00 -13.00 6.47
C SER A 10 27.36 -13.62 6.09
N SER A 11 27.47 -14.26 4.93
CA SER A 11 28.62 -14.16 3.99
C SER A 11 28.59 -15.29 2.96
N ALA A 12 28.28 -14.94 1.71
CA ALA A 12 28.68 -15.72 0.55
C ALA A 12 28.82 -14.78 -0.65
N SER A 13 29.85 -13.94 -0.60
CA SER A 13 30.41 -13.31 -1.79
C SER A 13 31.21 -14.39 -2.53
N ALA A 14 30.59 -15.08 -3.48
CA ALA A 14 31.30 -15.97 -4.40
C ALA A 14 31.00 -15.51 -5.83
N TYR A 15 32.00 -14.85 -6.42
CA TYR A 15 32.08 -14.57 -7.84
C TYR A 15 31.99 -15.90 -8.60
N GLY A 16 30.96 -16.04 -9.43
CA GLY A 16 30.77 -17.19 -10.29
C GLY A 16 30.01 -16.76 -11.54
N PHE A 17 30.74 -16.28 -12.55
CA PHE A 17 30.18 -16.08 -13.88
C PHE A 17 30.13 -17.45 -14.58
N ALA A 18 29.01 -18.16 -14.42
CA ALA A 18 28.72 -19.40 -15.14
C ALA A 18 27.70 -19.09 -16.26
N PRO A 19 28.04 -19.26 -17.55
CA PRO A 19 27.13 -19.03 -18.64
C PRO A 19 26.29 -20.30 -18.83
N GLY A 20 25.12 -20.34 -18.22
CA GLY A 20 24.25 -21.48 -18.37
C GLY A 20 23.20 -21.52 -17.31
N ASN A 21 22.10 -20.79 -17.54
CA ASN A 21 20.77 -21.16 -17.09
C ASN A 21 19.75 -20.15 -17.66
N ALA A 22 19.48 -20.26 -18.96
CA ALA A 22 18.32 -19.66 -19.62
C ALA A 22 16.97 -20.16 -19.04
N ALA A 23 17.01 -21.06 -18.05
CA ALA A 23 15.85 -21.59 -17.32
C ALA A 23 15.49 -20.83 -16.03
N ALA A 24 16.28 -19.82 -15.62
CA ALA A 24 16.00 -19.04 -14.41
C ALA A 24 15.07 -17.84 -14.66
N MET A 25 14.51 -17.69 -15.87
CA MET A 25 13.40 -16.77 -16.14
C MET A 25 12.08 -17.40 -15.67
N ARG A 26 12.05 -17.88 -14.42
CA ARG A 26 10.81 -18.24 -13.74
C ARG A 26 10.09 -16.95 -13.43
N SER A 27 9.14 -16.63 -14.29
CA SER A 27 7.98 -15.77 -14.08
C SER A 27 7.98 -15.12 -12.70
N ARG A 28 8.61 -13.94 -12.59
CA ARG A 28 8.42 -13.08 -11.42
C ARG A 28 6.95 -12.71 -11.46
N ALA A 29 6.12 -13.47 -10.74
CA ALA A 29 4.73 -13.17 -10.54
C ALA A 29 4.72 -11.77 -9.94
N VAL A 30 4.43 -10.77 -10.78
CA VAL A 30 4.15 -9.42 -10.33
C VAL A 30 2.90 -9.59 -9.49
N ARG A 31 3.10 -9.67 -8.17
CA ARG A 31 2.01 -9.50 -7.22
C ARG A 31 1.61 -8.05 -7.37
N THR A 32 0.70 -7.78 -8.30
CA THR A 32 -0.10 -6.57 -8.28
C THR A 32 -0.73 -6.56 -6.91
N ALA A 33 -0.24 -5.70 -6.03
CA ALA A 33 -0.93 -5.40 -4.79
C ALA A 33 -2.32 -4.94 -5.23
N VAL A 34 -3.33 -5.78 -4.98
CA VAL A 34 -4.72 -5.38 -5.15
C VAL A 34 -4.88 -4.22 -4.17
N SER A 35 -4.87 -3.00 -4.69
CA SER A 35 -5.35 -1.86 -3.91
C SER A 35 -6.72 -2.27 -3.41
N PRO A 36 -7.03 -2.16 -2.10
CA PRO A 36 -8.41 -2.31 -1.68
C PRO A 36 -9.22 -1.39 -2.58
N THR A 37 -10.11 -1.97 -3.37
CA THR A 37 -11.09 -1.23 -4.14
C THR A 37 -11.81 -0.37 -3.11
N MET A 38 -11.51 0.94 -3.08
CA MET A 38 -12.33 1.91 -2.36
C MET A 38 -13.67 1.91 -3.10
N SER A 39 -14.53 0.99 -2.68
CA SER A 39 -15.69 0.58 -3.46
C SER A 39 -16.81 1.62 -3.37
N ALA A 40 -16.77 2.49 -2.36
CA ALA A 40 -17.76 3.53 -2.18
C ALA A 40 -17.17 4.83 -1.63
N PHE A 41 -17.71 5.96 -2.09
CA PHE A 41 -17.49 7.31 -1.53
C PHE A 41 -17.53 7.35 0.01
N TYR A 42 -18.37 6.49 0.61
CA TYR A 42 -18.58 6.43 2.06
C TYR A 42 -17.42 5.85 2.87
N ASP A 43 -16.44 5.21 2.24
CA ASP A 43 -15.25 4.68 2.90
C ASP A 43 -14.16 5.76 3.07
N LEU A 44 -14.38 6.93 2.48
CA LEU A 44 -13.46 8.06 2.54
C LEU A 44 -13.72 8.93 3.78
N SER A 45 -12.69 9.70 4.13
CA SER A 45 -12.78 10.75 5.14
C SER A 45 -11.90 11.92 4.73
N ALA A 46 -12.27 13.10 5.21
CA ALA A 46 -11.51 14.33 5.03
C ALA A 46 -11.62 15.20 6.29
N PRO A 47 -10.58 16.02 6.59
CA PRO A 47 -10.71 17.04 7.62
C PRO A 47 -11.71 18.11 7.17
N LYS A 48 -12.49 18.62 8.12
CA LYS A 48 -13.30 19.82 7.91
C LYS A 48 -12.41 21.06 7.91
N ILE A 49 -13.00 22.21 7.61
CA ILE A 49 -12.30 23.51 7.64
C ILE A 49 -11.74 23.87 9.04
N ASP A 50 -12.33 23.33 10.11
CA ASP A 50 -11.86 23.49 11.49
C ASP A 50 -10.74 22.50 11.89
N GLY A 51 -10.31 21.64 10.97
CA GLY A 51 -9.28 20.63 11.20
C GLY A 51 -9.79 19.33 11.85
N THR A 52 -11.07 19.24 12.24
CA THR A 52 -11.63 18.02 12.80
C THR A 52 -11.86 16.96 11.71
N PRO A 53 -11.65 15.66 12.01
CA PRO A 53 -11.89 14.60 11.02
C PRO A 53 -13.40 14.43 10.73
N SER A 54 -13.74 14.19 9.47
CA SER A 54 -15.11 13.87 9.04
C SER A 54 -15.13 12.67 8.10
N SER A 55 -15.85 11.61 8.50
CA SER A 55 -16.10 10.47 7.62
C SER A 55 -17.29 10.75 6.70
N PHE A 56 -17.19 10.35 5.43
CA PHE A 56 -18.28 10.52 4.48
C PHE A 56 -19.43 9.52 4.69
N SER A 57 -19.20 8.47 5.47
CA SER A 57 -20.24 7.52 5.89
C SER A 57 -21.46 8.18 6.57
N ALA A 58 -21.28 9.35 7.20
CA ALA A 58 -22.36 10.13 7.81
C ALA A 58 -23.42 10.64 6.81
N TYR A 59 -23.10 10.64 5.51
CA TYR A 59 -23.99 11.12 4.44
C TYR A 59 -24.73 10.00 3.69
N LYS A 60 -24.66 8.75 4.17
CA LYS A 60 -25.40 7.63 3.57
C LYS A 60 -26.90 7.93 3.49
N GLY A 61 -27.49 7.60 2.34
CA GLY A 61 -28.92 7.81 2.08
C GLY A 61 -29.30 9.24 1.70
N LYS A 62 -28.32 10.15 1.56
CA LYS A 62 -28.54 11.51 1.08
C LYS A 62 -27.86 11.69 -0.28
N PRO A 63 -28.47 12.42 -1.23
CA PRO A 63 -27.75 12.86 -2.43
C PRO A 63 -26.63 13.82 -2.01
N VAL A 64 -25.41 13.60 -2.51
CA VAL A 64 -24.22 14.40 -2.18
C VAL A 64 -23.62 14.99 -3.46
N LEU A 65 -23.38 16.30 -3.46
CA LEU A 65 -22.66 17.02 -4.51
C LEU A 65 -21.27 17.41 -4.01
N ILE A 66 -20.23 17.04 -4.76
CA ILE A 66 -18.83 17.36 -4.44
C ILE A 66 -18.37 18.48 -5.38
N LEU A 67 -17.88 19.58 -4.80
CA LEU A 67 -17.40 20.76 -5.53
C LEU A 67 -15.93 21.01 -5.18
N ASN A 68 -15.10 21.22 -6.20
CA ASN A 68 -13.75 21.76 -6.02
C ASN A 68 -13.86 23.29 -6.02
N VAL A 69 -13.40 23.93 -4.94
CA VAL A 69 -13.44 25.39 -4.76
C VAL A 69 -12.03 25.92 -4.50
N ALA A 70 -11.76 27.13 -4.99
CA ALA A 70 -10.54 27.87 -4.72
C ALA A 70 -10.89 29.35 -4.52
N SER A 71 -10.19 30.03 -3.61
CA SER A 71 -10.27 31.49 -3.44
C SER A 71 -9.27 32.19 -4.36
N LEU A 72 -9.59 33.45 -4.71
CA LEU A 72 -8.72 34.37 -5.44
C LEU A 72 -7.57 34.88 -4.57
#